data_AF-A0AAW4PF62-F1
#
_entry.id   AF-A0AAW4PF62-F1
#
_cell.length_a   1.000
_cell.length_b   1.000
_cell.length_c   1.000
_cell.angle_alpha   90.00
_cell.angle_beta   90.00
_cell.angle_gamma   90.00
#
_symmetry.space_group_name_H-M   'P 1'
#
loop_
_entity.id
_entity.type
_entity.pdbx_description
1 polymer ?
#
loop_
_entity_poly.entity_id
_entity_poly.type
_entity_poly.pdbx_seq_one_letter_code
_entity_poly.pdbx_strand_id
1 'polypeptide(L)' 'MSGTTHQCLCGATLRFRQDLTRERTGTTPTWTCADCGTRVPGVVAEKLSHQHPS' A
#
# COMPACT_ATOMS: atom_id res chain seq x y z
N MET A 1 -16.00 5.70 10.14
CA MET A 1 -14.52 5.83 10.05
C MET A 1 -14.17 6.04 8.60
N SER A 2 -13.47 7.12 8.25
CA SER A 2 -13.05 7.38 6.87
C SER A 2 -11.83 6.51 6.55
N GLY A 3 -12.01 5.49 5.72
CA GLY A 3 -10.91 4.66 5.24
C GLY A 3 -9.90 5.50 4.44
N THR A 4 -8.61 5.18 4.55
CA THR A 4 -7.59 5.79 3.69
C THR A 4 -7.62 5.06 2.35
N THR A 5 -7.90 5.80 1.29
CA THR A 5 -7.77 5.31 -0.09
C THR A 5 -6.63 6.07 -0.76
N HIS A 6 -5.78 5.36 -1.49
CA HIS A 6 -4.68 5.95 -2.26
C HIS A 6 -4.76 5.51 -3.72
N GLN A 7 -4.63 6.46 -4.63
CA GLN A 7 -4.54 6.18 -6.06
C GLN A 7 -3.08 5.98 -6.43
N CYS A 8 -2.77 4.81 -6.97
CA CYS A 8 -1.48 4.54 -7.56
C CYS A 8 -1.36 5.23 -8.93
N LEU A 9 -0.13 5.54 -9.35
CA LEU A 9 0.14 6.15 -10.66
C LEU A 9 -0.26 5.27 -11.85
N CYS A 10 -0.36 3.95 -11.65
CA CYS A 10 -0.87 3.03 -12.67
C CYS A 10 -2.41 3.07 -12.81
N GLY A 11 -3.12 3.80 -11.94
CA GLY A 11 -4.58 3.83 -11.87
C GLY A 11 -5.19 2.85 -10.86
N ALA A 12 -4.40 1.99 -10.22
CA ALA A 12 -4.90 1.09 -9.18
C ALA A 12 -5.36 1.86 -7.93
N THR A 13 -6.43 1.40 -7.30
CA THR A 13 -6.97 1.99 -6.06
C THR A 13 -6.56 1.13 -4.87
N LEU A 14 -5.62 1.61 -4.08
CA LEU A 14 -5.11 0.94 -2.89
C LEU A 14 -5.97 1.32 -1.70
N ARG A 15 -6.57 0.33 -1.04
CA ARG A 15 -7.45 0.52 0.12
C ARG A 15 -7.00 -0.30 1.32
N PHE A 16 -6.40 -1.46 1.07
CA PHE A 16 -6.04 -2.40 2.11
C PHE A 16 -4.63 -2.97 1.90
N ARG A 17 -4.15 -3.68 2.91
CA ARG A 17 -2.87 -4.39 2.87
C ARG A 17 -2.69 -5.31 1.65
N GLN A 18 -3.76 -5.94 1.18
CA GLN A 18 -3.73 -6.85 0.03
C GLN A 18 -3.37 -6.17 -1.30
N ASP A 19 -3.60 -4.86 -1.40
CA ASP A 19 -3.25 -4.06 -2.57
C ASP A 19 -1.77 -3.64 -2.54
N LEU A 20 -1.05 -4.02 -1.47
CA LEU A 20 0.36 -3.74 -1.26
C LEU A 20 1.18 -5.02 -1.25
N THR A 21 2.33 -4.97 -1.90
CA THR A 21 3.38 -5.99 -1.82
C THR A 21 4.51 -5.48 -0.95
N ARG A 22 4.98 -6.32 -0.02
CA ARG A 22 6.13 -5.99 0.83
C ARG A 22 7.41 -6.49 0.18
N GLU A 23 8.25 -5.56 -0.25
CA GLU A 23 9.61 -5.88 -0.68
C GLU A 23 10.51 -6.06 0.55
N ARG A 24 11.29 -7.14 0.56
CA ARG A 24 12.26 -7.46 1.64
C ARG A 24 13.66 -6.88 1.38
N THR A 25 13.78 -5.96 0.44
CA THR A 25 15.06 -5.40 0.01
C THR A 25 15.47 -4.27 0.97
N GLY A 26 16.20 -4.61 2.03
CA GLY A 26 16.78 -3.65 2.99
C GLY A 26 16.27 -3.77 4.42
N THR A 27 16.81 -2.92 5.30
CA THR A 27 16.50 -2.91 6.74
C THR A 27 15.09 -2.38 7.05
N THR A 28 14.51 -1.60 6.15
CA THR A 28 13.14 -1.05 6.29
C THR A 28 12.17 -1.74 5.32
N PRO A 29 10.92 -2.02 5.75
CA PRO A 29 9.91 -2.56 4.86
C PRO A 29 9.58 -1.55 3.75
N THR A 30 9.92 -1.89 2.51
CA THR A 30 9.47 -1.12 1.35
C THR A 30 8.18 -1.73 0.86
N TRP A 31 7.18 -0.88 0.61
CA TRP A 31 5.89 -1.31 0.11
C TRP A 31 5.73 -0.85 -1.34
N THR A 32 5.19 -1.73 -2.17
CA THR A 32 4.89 -1.47 -3.58
C THR A 32 3.43 -1.78 -3.87
N CYS A 33 2.88 -1.19 -4.92
CA CYS A 33 1.57 -1.55 -5.44
C CYS A 33 1.59 -3.00 -5.94
N ALA A 34 0.61 -3.81 -5.53
CA ALA A 34 0.51 -5.20 -5.97
C ALA A 34 0.27 -5.34 -7.48
N ASP A 35 -0.40 -4.37 -8.12
CA ASP A 35 -0.69 -4.42 -9.57
C ASP A 35 0.50 -4.08 -10.46
N CYS A 36 1.28 -3.06 -10.11
CA CYS A 36 2.32 -2.50 -11.01
C CYS A 36 3.72 -2.44 -10.40
N GLY A 37 3.88 -2.78 -9.11
CA GLY A 37 5.18 -2.69 -8.43
C GLY A 37 5.65 -1.27 -8.11
N THR A 38 4.86 -0.23 -8.37
CA THR A 38 5.23 1.15 -8.04
C THR A 38 5.42 1.31 -6.54
N ARG A 39 6.51 1.96 -6.12
CA ARG A 39 6.79 2.21 -4.70
C ARG A 39 5.72 3.10 -4.08
N VAL A 40 5.13 2.61 -2.99
CA VAL A 40 4.13 3.32 -2.20
C VAL A 40 4.83 4.02 -1.03
N PRO A 41 4.53 5.29 -0.75
CA PRO A 41 5.11 5.98 0.40
C PRO A 41 4.79 5.24 1.72
N GLY A 42 5.79 5.09 2.59
CA GLY A 42 5.64 4.32 3.84
C GLY A 42 4.48 4.79 4.72
N VAL A 43 4.23 6.09 4.81
CA VAL A 43 3.09 6.66 5.56
C VAL A 43 1.72 6.25 5.00
N VAL A 44 1.62 6.06 3.68
CA VAL A 44 0.40 5.58 3.02
C VAL A 44 0.28 4.08 3.24
N ALA A 45 1.37 3.34 3.04
CA ALA A 45 1.41 1.90 3.21
C ALA A 45 1.06 1.46 4.64
N GLU A 46 1.55 2.18 5.66
CA GLU A 46 1.15 1.98 7.06
C GLU A 46 -0.37 2.12 7.22
N LYS A 47 -0.95 3.24 6.79
CA LYS A 47 -2.41 3.48 6.89
C LYS A 47 -3.23 2.39 6.19
N LEU A 48 -2.82 1.97 5.00
CA LEU A 48 -3.48 0.91 4.24
C LEU A 48 -3.29 -0.47 4.89
N SER A 49 -2.13 -0.72 5.52
CA SER A 49 -1.82 -1.98 6.18
C SER A 49 -2.57 -2.16 7.50
N HIS A 50 -2.91 -1.08 8.19
CA HIS A 50 -3.74 -1.09 9.41
C HIS A 50 -5.24 -1.10 9.12
N GLN A 51 -5.64 -0.88 7.86
CA GLN A 51 -7.05 -1.00 7.48
C GLN A 51 -7.43 -2.46 7.24
N HIS A 52 -8.53 -2.85 7.87
CA HIS A 52 -9.15 -4.16 7.69
C HIS A 52 -10.52 -3.98 7.03
N PRO A 53 -10.88 -4.82 6.05
CA PRO A 53 -12.26 -4.90 5.61
C PRO A 53 -13.12 -5.39 6.78
N SER A 54 -14.14 -4.61 7.15
CA SER A 54 -15.13 -4.94 8.19
C SER A 54 -16.17 -5.93 7.69
#